data_AF-A0A922VV34-F1
#
_entry.id   AF-A0A922VV34-F1
#
_cell.length_a   1.000
_cell.length_b   1.000
_cell.length_c   1.000
_cell.angle_alpha   90.00
_cell.angle_beta   90.00
_cell.angle_gamma   90.00
#
_symmetry.space_group_name_H-M   'P 1'
#
loop_
_entity.id
_entity.type
_entity.pdbx_description
1 polymer ?
#
loop_
_entity_poly.entity_id
_entity_poly.type
_entity_poly.pdbx_seq_one_letter_code
_entity_poly.pdbx_strand_id
1 'polypeptide(L)'
;MSQSIARVFAILALPLLAACAATPKAPDAPPVVPGYEGIQDGGFFVEPVQPKYLTDGNRREEVAYAGDERPGTIVVDTYVRKLYLVTEGGRAIRYPIAVGREGLSFRGTGVISRKAEWPSWQPTANMVRTRPDLYAAYAGGLPGGLLNPLGARALYLYRGGRDTMFRIHGTADAASIGYATSAGCIRLFNQDAIELYNLVPGGTRVKVRTQVESLAAEGPQMEDAYGRLVPSTPENISKKERDLEVIARAAEKDRAAAEKADKKRLAACERRGIEPGDCPGPELPDVIVTVGTSDTATSG
;
A
#
# COMPACT_ATOMS: atom_id res chain seq x y z
N MET A 1 13.02 85.64 -44.85
CA MET A 1 11.67 86.10 -44.49
C MET A 1 10.77 84.88 -44.35
N SER A 2 10.09 84.75 -43.18
CA SER A 2 8.77 84.12 -42.99
C SER A 2 8.60 82.63 -43.39
N GLN A 3 8.09 81.69 -42.60
CA GLN A 3 7.29 81.72 -41.38
C GLN A 3 7.22 80.28 -40.81
N SER A 4 6.88 80.21 -39.53
CA SER A 4 6.69 79.06 -38.63
C SER A 4 5.77 77.94 -39.12
N ILE A 5 5.86 76.74 -38.52
CA ILE A 5 4.77 76.04 -37.79
C ILE A 5 5.26 74.68 -37.24
N ALA A 6 4.91 74.44 -35.98
CA ALA A 6 5.27 73.34 -35.10
C ALA A 6 4.85 71.93 -35.58
N ARG A 7 5.64 70.90 -35.21
CA ARG A 7 5.15 69.52 -35.07
C ARG A 7 5.83 68.77 -33.90
N VAL A 8 5.07 68.73 -32.80
CA VAL A 8 4.78 67.55 -31.94
C VAL A 8 5.96 66.67 -31.48
N PHE A 9 6.32 66.82 -30.21
CA PHE A 9 6.99 65.79 -29.42
C PHE A 9 6.08 64.56 -29.26
N ALA A 10 6.45 63.43 -29.87
CA ALA A 10 5.83 62.13 -29.56
C ALA A 10 6.62 61.46 -28.43
N ILE A 11 6.15 61.63 -27.19
CA ILE A 11 6.60 60.87 -26.03
C ILE A 11 6.07 59.44 -26.21
N LEU A 12 6.97 58.52 -26.55
CA LEU A 12 6.70 57.08 -26.62
C LEU A 12 6.64 56.53 -25.18
N ALA A 13 5.46 56.60 -24.57
CA ALA A 13 5.16 55.90 -23.32
C ALA A 13 5.00 54.41 -23.62
N LEU A 14 6.03 53.61 -23.36
CA LEU A 14 5.89 52.16 -23.29
C LEU A 14 5.06 51.81 -22.05
N PRO A 15 3.93 51.09 -22.17
CA PRO A 15 3.27 50.52 -21.02
C PRO A 15 4.10 49.32 -20.56
N LEU A 16 4.69 49.42 -19.37
CA LEU A 16 5.15 48.28 -18.60
C LEU A 16 3.92 47.43 -18.27
N LEU A 17 3.61 46.45 -19.11
CA LEU A 17 2.73 45.34 -18.73
C LEU A 17 3.47 44.53 -17.67
N ALA A 18 3.25 44.88 -16.41
CA ALA A 18 3.50 44.00 -15.29
C ALA A 18 2.53 42.80 -15.41
N ALA A 19 2.97 41.77 -16.12
CA ALA A 19 2.31 40.48 -16.11
C ALA A 19 2.50 39.89 -14.70
N CYS A 20 1.45 40.00 -13.88
CA CYS A 20 1.32 39.20 -12.67
C CYS A 20 1.19 37.73 -13.09
N ALA A 21 2.32 37.07 -13.35
CA ALA A 21 2.35 35.62 -13.42
C ALA A 21 2.00 35.11 -12.02
N ALA A 22 0.80 34.55 -11.86
CA ALA A 22 0.42 33.87 -10.65
C ALA A 22 1.45 32.76 -10.40
N THR A 23 2.17 32.86 -9.27
CA THR A 23 3.07 31.79 -8.82
C THR A 23 2.25 30.50 -8.73
N PRO A 24 2.67 29.39 -9.38
CA PRO A 24 1.97 28.13 -9.25
C PRO A 24 1.90 27.78 -7.77
N LYS A 25 0.67 27.68 -7.24
CA LYS A 25 0.43 27.26 -5.86
C LYS A 25 1.06 25.87 -5.72
N ALA A 26 2.05 25.74 -4.85
CA ALA A 26 2.60 24.44 -4.50
C ALA A 26 1.43 23.53 -4.10
N PRO A 27 1.38 22.27 -4.57
CA PRO A 27 0.32 21.36 -4.17
C PRO A 27 0.25 21.31 -2.64
N ASP A 28 -0.96 21.48 -2.10
CA ASP A 28 -1.18 21.43 -0.66
C ASP A 28 -0.63 20.09 -0.14
N ALA A 29 0.14 20.14 0.96
CA ALA A 29 0.68 18.92 1.57
C ALA A 29 -0.48 17.94 1.85
N PRO A 30 -0.33 16.64 1.57
CA PRO A 30 -1.40 15.68 1.77
C PRO A 30 -1.88 15.71 3.23
N PRO A 31 -3.19 15.56 3.48
CA PRO A 31 -3.72 15.66 4.82
C PRO A 31 -3.09 14.57 5.71
N VAL A 32 -2.59 14.99 6.86
CA VAL A 32 -1.93 14.13 7.83
C VAL A 32 -2.99 13.41 8.65
N VAL A 33 -2.94 12.08 8.68
CA VAL A 33 -3.87 11.26 9.48
C VAL A 33 -3.21 10.92 10.81
N PRO A 34 -3.86 11.18 11.96
CA PRO A 34 -3.30 10.88 13.27
C PRO A 34 -2.82 9.43 13.39
N GLY A 35 -1.59 9.26 13.86
CA GLY A 35 -0.94 7.96 14.01
C GLY A 35 -0.30 7.40 12.74
N TYR A 36 -0.47 8.07 11.60
CA TYR A 36 0.06 7.69 10.29
C TYR A 36 0.91 8.80 9.66
N GLU A 37 1.47 9.65 10.51
CA GLU A 37 2.35 10.74 10.12
C GLU A 37 3.70 10.23 9.59
N GLY A 38 4.50 11.14 9.04
CA GLY A 38 5.89 10.86 8.72
C GLY A 38 6.71 10.70 10.00
N ILE A 39 7.56 9.67 10.07
CA ILE A 39 8.33 9.34 11.28
C ILE A 39 9.81 9.24 10.92
N GLN A 40 10.65 9.98 11.63
CA GLN A 40 12.10 9.77 11.62
C GLN A 40 12.45 8.63 12.59
N ASP A 41 13.05 7.56 12.08
CA ASP A 41 13.35 6.35 12.85
C ASP A 41 14.62 5.65 12.35
N GLY A 42 15.57 5.38 13.25
CA GLY A 42 16.79 4.61 12.92
C GLY A 42 17.64 5.20 11.78
N GLY A 43 17.58 6.51 11.54
CA GLY A 43 18.27 7.18 10.43
C GLY A 43 17.49 7.20 9.11
N PHE A 44 16.28 6.63 9.07
CA PHE A 44 15.39 6.64 7.92
C PHE A 44 14.18 7.53 8.18
N PHE A 45 13.68 8.18 7.13
CA PHE A 45 12.40 8.89 7.18
C PHE A 45 11.32 8.02 6.55
N VAL A 46 10.38 7.55 7.38
CA VAL A 46 9.18 6.83 6.93
C VAL A 46 8.16 7.87 6.51
N GLU A 47 7.80 7.89 5.23
CA GLU A 47 6.79 8.78 4.68
C GLU A 47 5.41 8.56 5.35
N PRO A 48 4.58 9.63 5.47
CA PRO A 48 3.21 9.49 5.96
C PRO A 48 2.40 8.56 5.05
N VAL A 49 1.53 7.76 5.64
CA VAL A 49 0.64 6.91 4.84
C VAL A 49 -0.40 7.78 4.16
N GLN A 50 -0.49 7.65 2.82
CA GLN A 50 -1.43 8.44 2.06
C GLN A 50 -2.88 8.12 2.49
N PRO A 51 -3.74 9.14 2.71
CA PRO A 51 -5.11 8.95 3.20
C PRO A 51 -5.95 7.95 2.41
N LYS A 52 -5.70 7.81 1.10
CA LYS A 52 -6.39 6.86 0.22
C LYS A 52 -6.21 5.38 0.65
N TYR A 53 -5.15 5.07 1.41
CA TYR A 53 -4.90 3.73 1.93
C TYR A 53 -5.52 3.51 3.32
N LEU A 54 -6.05 4.55 3.96
CA LEU A 54 -6.56 4.52 5.33
C LEU A 54 -8.11 4.55 5.39
N THR A 55 -8.78 4.25 4.28
CA THR A 55 -10.25 4.25 4.19
C THR A 55 -10.85 2.93 4.67
N ASP A 56 -12.17 2.92 4.93
CA ASP A 56 -12.95 1.69 5.15
C ASP A 56 -12.42 0.78 6.27
N GLY A 57 -11.94 1.37 7.37
CA GLY A 57 -11.39 0.62 8.50
C GLY A 57 -10.01 0.02 8.23
N ASN A 58 -9.30 0.46 7.19
CA ASN A 58 -7.89 0.13 6.92
C ASN A 58 -6.93 1.05 7.71
N ARG A 59 -7.25 1.27 8.98
CA ARG A 59 -6.46 2.02 9.94
C ARG A 59 -6.58 1.36 11.31
N ARG A 60 -5.60 1.57 12.17
CA ARG A 60 -5.62 1.03 13.52
C ARG A 60 -6.71 1.70 14.34
N GLU A 61 -7.29 0.92 15.24
CA GLU A 61 -8.43 1.35 16.04
C GLU A 61 -8.52 0.53 17.32
N GLU A 62 -8.89 1.17 18.43
CA GLU A 62 -9.20 0.47 19.66
C GLU A 62 -10.64 -0.07 19.61
N VAL A 63 -10.81 -1.38 19.63
CA VAL A 63 -12.10 -2.06 19.46
C VAL A 63 -12.47 -2.84 20.72
N ALA A 64 -13.74 -3.21 20.84
CA ALA A 64 -14.14 -4.25 21.80
C ALA A 64 -13.53 -5.59 21.37
N TYR A 65 -13.11 -6.39 22.35
CA TYR A 65 -12.50 -7.70 22.13
C TYR A 65 -13.29 -8.76 22.91
N ALA A 66 -13.96 -9.64 22.17
CA ALA A 66 -14.80 -10.69 22.73
C ALA A 66 -14.08 -12.04 22.89
N GLY A 67 -12.79 -12.12 22.58
CA GLY A 67 -12.01 -13.36 22.72
C GLY A 67 -11.51 -13.59 24.15
N ASP A 68 -11.15 -14.83 24.45
CA ASP A 68 -10.71 -15.27 25.79
C ASP A 68 -9.21 -15.02 26.06
N GLU A 69 -8.48 -14.49 25.09
CA GLU A 69 -7.05 -14.23 25.22
C GLU A 69 -6.77 -13.14 26.25
N ARG A 70 -5.68 -13.32 27.01
CA ARG A 70 -5.29 -12.38 28.07
C ARG A 70 -4.70 -11.09 27.48
N PRO A 71 -4.83 -9.94 28.18
CA PRO A 71 -4.11 -8.72 27.82
C PRO A 71 -2.62 -8.95 27.57
N GLY A 72 -2.06 -8.26 26.57
CA GLY A 72 -0.70 -8.44 26.09
C GLY A 72 -0.52 -9.59 25.08
N THR A 73 -1.59 -10.29 24.69
CA THR A 73 -1.56 -11.30 23.62
C THR A 73 -1.75 -10.66 22.26
N ILE A 74 -0.98 -11.09 21.26
CA ILE A 74 -1.24 -10.79 19.85
C ILE A 74 -2.13 -11.89 19.28
N VAL A 75 -3.24 -11.52 18.65
CA VAL A 75 -4.12 -12.41 17.92
C VAL A 75 -4.13 -12.02 16.45
N VAL A 76 -3.68 -12.91 15.59
CA VAL A 76 -3.68 -12.71 14.14
C VAL A 76 -4.87 -13.46 13.55
N ASP A 77 -5.71 -12.73 12.83
CA ASP A 77 -6.82 -13.29 12.09
C ASP A 77 -6.61 -13.05 10.59
N THR A 78 -6.09 -14.06 9.92
CA THR A 78 -5.81 -14.01 8.48
C THR A 78 -7.08 -14.04 7.63
N TYR A 79 -8.20 -14.51 8.19
CA TYR A 79 -9.46 -14.67 7.46
C TYR A 79 -10.30 -13.40 7.44
N VAL A 80 -9.96 -12.42 8.27
CA VAL A 80 -10.50 -11.04 8.21
C VAL A 80 -9.41 -9.99 7.95
N ARG A 81 -8.15 -10.42 7.78
CA ARG A 81 -6.96 -9.56 7.59
C ARG A 81 -6.83 -8.50 8.68
N LYS A 82 -6.96 -8.93 9.94
CA LYS A 82 -6.73 -8.08 11.12
C LYS A 82 -5.76 -8.73 12.10
N LEU A 83 -5.01 -7.89 12.81
CA LEU A 83 -4.21 -8.26 13.96
C LEU A 83 -4.74 -7.51 15.17
N TYR A 84 -4.86 -8.18 16.30
CA TYR A 84 -5.36 -7.61 17.55
C TYR A 84 -4.25 -7.70 18.60
N LEU A 85 -3.88 -6.59 19.22
CA LEU A 85 -3.15 -6.58 20.48
C LEU A 85 -4.18 -6.45 21.60
N VAL A 86 -4.42 -7.53 22.34
CA VAL A 86 -5.41 -7.55 23.42
C VAL A 86 -4.96 -6.63 24.55
N THR A 87 -5.86 -5.75 24.98
CA THR A 87 -5.65 -4.81 26.09
C THR A 87 -6.61 -5.11 27.23
N GLU A 88 -6.50 -4.39 28.33
CA GLU A 88 -7.39 -4.56 29.48
C GLU A 88 -8.83 -4.12 29.17
N GLY A 89 -9.78 -4.52 30.01
CA GLY A 89 -11.18 -4.07 29.91
C GLY A 89 -11.97 -4.68 28.74
N GLY A 90 -11.56 -5.84 28.23
CA GLY A 90 -12.24 -6.48 27.09
C GLY A 90 -12.07 -5.68 25.80
N ARG A 91 -10.89 -5.09 25.61
CA ARG A 91 -10.53 -4.26 24.45
C ARG A 91 -9.34 -4.84 23.72
N ALA A 92 -9.10 -4.35 22.51
CA ALA A 92 -7.87 -4.61 21.77
C ALA A 92 -7.54 -3.45 20.84
N ILE A 93 -6.26 -3.24 20.56
CA ILE A 93 -5.84 -2.42 19.42
C ILE A 93 -5.86 -3.31 18.19
N ARG A 94 -6.74 -3.00 17.24
CA ARG A 94 -6.89 -3.70 15.97
C ARG A 94 -6.07 -3.00 14.90
N TYR A 95 -5.23 -3.74 14.19
CA TYR A 95 -4.42 -3.29 13.07
C TYR A 95 -4.90 -3.96 11.78
N PRO A 96 -4.99 -3.23 10.66
CA PRO A 96 -5.12 -3.85 9.36
C PRO A 96 -3.81 -4.56 8.98
N ILE A 97 -3.93 -5.71 8.32
CA ILE A 97 -2.76 -6.45 7.85
C ILE A 97 -2.90 -6.84 6.39
N ALA A 98 -1.77 -6.98 5.70
CA ALA A 98 -1.71 -7.78 4.48
C ALA A 98 -1.29 -9.20 4.84
N VAL A 99 -1.86 -10.19 4.17
CA VAL A 99 -1.55 -11.61 4.40
C VAL A 99 -0.96 -12.18 3.13
N GLY A 100 0.30 -12.63 3.20
CA GLY A 100 0.91 -13.36 2.10
C GLY A 100 0.62 -14.86 2.16
N ARG A 101 0.95 -15.58 1.08
CA ARG A 101 0.77 -17.06 0.99
C ARG A 101 1.38 -17.82 2.17
N GLU A 102 2.54 -17.38 2.64
CA GLU A 102 3.22 -18.03 3.79
C GLU A 102 2.45 -17.78 5.09
N GLY A 103 1.80 -16.62 5.23
CA GLY A 103 0.96 -16.28 6.37
C GLY A 103 -0.22 -17.24 6.56
N LEU A 104 -0.69 -17.90 5.49
CA LEU A 104 -1.78 -18.89 5.55
C LEU A 104 -1.32 -20.28 6.02
N SER A 105 -0.02 -20.54 6.01
CA SER A 105 0.54 -21.87 6.31
C SER A 105 0.68 -22.13 7.82
N PHE A 106 0.85 -21.07 8.63
CA PHE A 106 1.00 -21.20 10.08
C PHE A 106 -0.37 -21.20 10.77
N ARG A 107 -0.57 -22.13 11.69
CA ARG A 107 -1.76 -22.20 12.56
C ARG A 107 -1.35 -22.49 14.00
N GLY A 108 -2.14 -21.99 14.94
CA GLY A 108 -1.96 -22.23 16.36
C GLY A 108 -1.19 -21.12 17.06
N THR A 109 -0.37 -21.47 18.05
CA THR A 109 0.27 -20.50 18.94
C THR A 109 1.80 -20.54 18.89
N GLY A 110 2.39 -19.41 19.26
CA GLY A 110 3.83 -19.26 19.46
C GLY A 110 4.13 -18.05 20.34
N VAL A 111 5.40 -17.68 20.41
CA VAL A 111 5.89 -16.52 21.17
C VAL A 111 6.85 -15.68 20.34
N ILE A 112 6.86 -14.36 20.56
CA ILE A 112 7.85 -13.48 19.96
C ILE A 112 9.18 -13.63 20.71
N SER A 113 10.11 -14.43 20.17
CA SER A 113 11.43 -14.63 20.80
C SER A 113 12.52 -13.72 20.26
N ARG A 114 12.35 -13.19 19.05
CA ARG A 114 13.27 -12.21 18.45
C ARG A 114 12.49 -11.04 17.89
N LYS A 115 13.09 -9.88 18.04
CA LYS A 115 12.60 -8.58 17.56
C LYS A 115 13.76 -7.90 16.84
N ALA A 116 13.50 -7.27 15.69
CA ALA A 116 14.51 -6.49 14.98
C ALA A 116 13.94 -5.16 14.49
N GLU A 117 14.75 -4.12 14.63
CA GLU A 117 14.58 -2.83 13.96
C GLU A 117 15.34 -2.85 12.65
N TRP A 118 14.74 -2.28 11.59
CA TRP A 118 15.28 -2.28 10.23
C TRP A 118 15.95 -3.60 9.84
N PRO A 119 15.20 -4.73 9.89
CA PRO A 119 15.76 -6.05 9.67
C PRO A 119 16.32 -6.20 8.26
N SER A 120 17.42 -6.95 8.14
CA SER A 120 17.82 -7.50 6.84
C SER A 120 16.80 -8.53 6.36
N TRP A 121 16.66 -8.63 5.05
CA TRP A 121 15.80 -9.64 4.42
C TRP A 121 16.58 -10.45 3.41
N GLN A 122 16.24 -11.71 3.26
CA GLN A 122 16.77 -12.55 2.20
C GLN A 122 15.64 -13.42 1.64
N PRO A 123 15.48 -13.50 0.31
CA PRO A 123 14.51 -14.40 -0.30
C PRO A 123 14.88 -15.85 0.01
N THR A 124 13.87 -16.70 0.17
CA THR A 124 14.13 -18.14 0.35
C THR A 124 14.67 -18.74 -0.95
N ALA A 125 15.41 -19.85 -0.85
CA ALA A 125 15.87 -20.58 -2.02
C ALA A 125 14.71 -20.98 -2.97
N ASN A 126 13.53 -21.26 -2.42
CA ASN A 126 12.34 -21.56 -3.20
C ASN A 126 11.82 -20.34 -3.98
N MET A 127 11.86 -19.15 -3.38
CA MET A 127 11.49 -17.90 -4.07
C MET A 127 12.44 -17.64 -5.24
N VAL A 128 13.75 -17.71 -5.01
CA VAL A 128 14.76 -17.52 -6.07
C VAL A 128 14.57 -18.52 -7.21
N ARG A 129 14.27 -19.79 -6.90
CA ARG A 129 14.05 -20.84 -7.89
C ARG A 129 12.77 -20.66 -8.70
N THR A 130 11.67 -20.21 -8.07
CA THR A 130 10.34 -20.15 -8.72
C THR A 130 10.07 -18.82 -9.40
N ARG A 131 10.68 -17.73 -8.94
CA ARG A 131 10.55 -16.37 -9.51
C ARG A 131 11.92 -15.68 -9.58
N PRO A 132 12.87 -16.21 -10.37
CA PRO A 132 14.21 -15.63 -10.50
C PRO A 132 14.17 -14.21 -11.07
N ASP A 133 13.20 -13.90 -11.92
CA ASP A 133 12.91 -12.56 -12.47
C ASP A 133 12.74 -11.49 -11.37
N LEU A 134 12.18 -11.89 -10.22
CA LEU A 134 11.96 -10.99 -9.08
C LEU A 134 13.05 -11.08 -8.02
N TYR A 135 13.61 -12.27 -7.77
CA TYR A 135 14.40 -12.52 -6.56
C TYR A 135 15.88 -12.80 -6.79
N ALA A 136 16.32 -13.12 -8.01
CA ALA A 136 17.72 -13.50 -8.25
C ALA A 136 18.70 -12.38 -7.89
N ALA A 137 18.36 -11.13 -8.20
CA ALA A 137 19.16 -9.95 -7.85
C ALA A 137 19.33 -9.76 -6.34
N TYR A 138 18.42 -10.31 -5.53
CA TYR A 138 18.39 -10.17 -4.07
C TYR A 138 18.83 -11.44 -3.34
N ALA A 139 19.38 -12.44 -4.03
CA ALA A 139 19.77 -13.71 -3.42
C ALA A 139 20.83 -13.55 -2.31
N GLY A 140 21.67 -12.50 -2.39
CA GLY A 140 22.63 -12.10 -1.36
C GLY A 140 22.02 -11.38 -0.15
N GLY A 141 20.71 -11.13 -0.17
CA GLY A 141 19.99 -10.37 0.84
C GLY A 141 19.96 -8.87 0.58
N LEU A 142 19.05 -8.21 1.30
CA LEU A 142 18.93 -6.77 1.37
C LEU A 142 19.21 -6.32 2.81
N PRO A 143 20.01 -5.25 3.00
CA PRO A 143 20.15 -4.63 4.31
C PRO A 143 18.83 -4.00 4.76
N GLY A 144 18.75 -3.63 6.03
CA GLY A 144 17.65 -2.81 6.53
C GLY A 144 17.55 -1.48 5.81
N GLY A 145 16.33 -1.03 5.53
CA GLY A 145 16.08 0.28 4.94
C GLY A 145 14.69 0.41 4.32
N LEU A 146 14.39 1.58 3.75
CA LEU A 146 13.06 1.95 3.26
C LEU A 146 12.53 1.05 2.14
N LEU A 147 13.41 0.46 1.33
CA LEU A 147 13.04 -0.43 0.23
C LEU A 147 12.99 -1.92 0.66
N ASN A 148 13.34 -2.22 1.91
CA ASN A 148 13.34 -3.60 2.39
C ASN A 148 11.89 -4.11 2.56
N PRO A 149 11.54 -5.30 2.04
CA PRO A 149 10.17 -5.82 2.12
C PRO A 149 9.71 -6.16 3.54
N LEU A 150 10.62 -6.25 4.51
CA LEU A 150 10.27 -6.41 5.93
C LEU A 150 9.96 -5.07 6.63
N GLY A 151 10.21 -3.94 5.97
CA GLY A 151 9.94 -2.61 6.49
C GLY A 151 10.73 -2.26 7.76
N ALA A 152 10.15 -1.38 8.58
CA ALA A 152 10.84 -0.77 9.71
C ALA A 152 11.05 -1.71 10.90
N ARG A 153 10.17 -2.71 11.11
CA ARG A 153 10.22 -3.64 12.25
C ARG A 153 9.86 -5.05 11.82
N ALA A 154 10.43 -6.05 12.48
CA ALA A 154 9.98 -7.43 12.41
C ALA A 154 9.95 -8.11 13.78
N LEU A 155 8.86 -8.83 14.02
CA LEU A 155 8.63 -9.73 15.15
C LEU A 155 8.70 -11.18 14.64
N TYR A 156 9.61 -11.96 15.21
CA TYR A 156 9.87 -13.33 14.78
C TYR A 156 9.18 -14.29 15.73
N LEU A 157 8.28 -15.10 15.16
CA LEU A 157 7.51 -16.06 15.92
C LEU A 157 8.29 -17.37 16.10
N TYR A 158 8.30 -17.86 17.33
CA TYR A 158 8.95 -19.11 17.71
C TYR A 158 7.94 -20.04 18.36
N ARG A 159 8.15 -21.36 18.19
CA ARG A 159 7.34 -22.40 18.83
C ARG A 159 8.26 -23.52 19.31
N GLY A 160 8.22 -23.82 20.61
CA GLY A 160 9.10 -24.83 21.22
C GLY A 160 10.59 -24.51 21.04
N GLY A 161 10.97 -23.23 21.11
CA GLY A 161 12.35 -22.77 20.94
C GLY A 161 12.87 -22.74 19.50
N ARG A 162 12.04 -23.08 18.50
CA ARG A 162 12.41 -23.06 17.08
C ARG A 162 11.71 -21.92 16.35
N ASP A 163 12.42 -21.29 15.43
CA ASP A 163 11.86 -20.28 14.52
C ASP A 163 10.82 -20.95 13.61
N THR A 164 9.61 -20.39 13.54
CA THR A 164 8.52 -20.93 12.72
C THR A 164 8.56 -20.47 11.28
N MET A 165 9.51 -19.60 10.93
CA MET A 165 9.52 -18.87 9.66
C MET A 165 8.33 -17.92 9.46
N PHE A 166 7.50 -17.72 10.49
CA PHE A 166 6.39 -16.76 10.51
C PHE A 166 6.82 -15.42 11.11
N ARG A 167 6.42 -14.32 10.47
CA ARG A 167 6.83 -12.97 10.85
C ARG A 167 5.64 -12.01 10.82
N ILE A 168 5.61 -11.12 11.79
CA ILE A 168 4.78 -9.92 11.77
C ILE A 168 5.74 -8.77 11.53
N HIS A 169 5.57 -8.04 10.43
CA HIS A 169 6.57 -7.06 9.99
C HIS A 169 5.94 -5.85 9.30
N GLY A 170 6.73 -4.78 9.13
CA GLY A 170 6.35 -3.59 8.35
C GLY A 170 6.35 -3.87 6.85
N THR A 171 6.23 -2.84 6.03
CA THR A 171 6.31 -3.01 4.57
C THR A 171 6.80 -1.71 3.91
N ALA A 172 7.56 -1.83 2.83
CA ALA A 172 7.84 -0.72 1.92
C ALA A 172 6.61 -0.35 1.07
N ASP A 173 5.68 -1.30 0.89
CA ASP A 173 4.46 -1.13 0.08
C ASP A 173 3.23 -0.93 0.96
N ALA A 174 2.96 0.32 1.32
CA ALA A 174 1.79 0.71 2.11
C ALA A 174 0.47 0.36 1.39
N ALA A 175 0.45 0.31 0.05
CA ALA A 175 -0.76 0.01 -0.72
C ALA A 175 -1.21 -1.45 -0.53
N SER A 176 -0.31 -2.35 -0.12
CA SER A 176 -0.63 -3.77 0.10
C SER A 176 -1.49 -4.05 1.35
N ILE A 177 -1.55 -3.12 2.32
CA ILE A 177 -2.23 -3.35 3.59
C ILE A 177 -3.75 -3.42 3.39
N GLY A 178 -4.38 -4.46 3.95
CA GLY A 178 -5.81 -4.78 3.77
C GLY A 178 -6.08 -5.82 2.68
N TYR A 179 -5.06 -6.23 1.92
CA TYR A 179 -5.19 -7.14 0.78
C TYR A 179 -4.50 -8.49 1.01
N ALA A 180 -4.88 -9.48 0.19
CA ALA A 180 -4.08 -10.69 0.04
C ALA A 180 -2.86 -10.38 -0.83
N THR A 181 -1.70 -10.95 -0.48
CA THR A 181 -0.46 -10.76 -1.22
C THR A 181 0.15 -12.09 -1.65
N SER A 182 1.00 -12.06 -2.68
CA SER A 182 1.57 -13.27 -3.28
C SER A 182 2.68 -13.91 -2.43
N ALA A 183 3.32 -13.16 -1.53
CA ALA A 183 4.49 -13.59 -0.77
C ALA A 183 4.58 -12.95 0.62
N GLY A 184 5.29 -13.60 1.54
CA GLY A 184 5.49 -13.11 2.90
C GLY A 184 4.42 -13.56 3.90
N CYS A 185 4.64 -13.20 5.16
CA CYS A 185 3.79 -13.60 6.29
C CYS A 185 2.71 -12.55 6.55
N ILE A 186 2.88 -11.72 7.59
CA ILE A 186 1.91 -10.70 8.03
C ILE A 186 2.56 -9.32 7.92
N ARG A 187 2.00 -8.46 7.07
CA ARG A 187 2.49 -7.10 6.83
C ARG A 187 1.61 -6.08 7.52
N LEU A 188 2.23 -5.05 8.09
CA LEU A 188 1.62 -3.88 8.70
C LEU A 188 2.15 -2.63 8.01
N PHE A 189 1.43 -1.51 8.10
CA PHE A 189 2.06 -0.21 7.86
C PHE A 189 3.29 -0.04 8.75
N ASN A 190 4.32 0.68 8.31
CA ASN A 190 5.53 0.85 9.11
C ASN A 190 5.24 1.54 10.46
N GLN A 191 4.32 2.51 10.48
CA GLN A 191 3.86 3.19 11.69
C GLN A 191 3.26 2.20 12.68
N ASP A 192 2.38 1.32 12.21
CA ASP A 192 1.74 0.29 13.04
C ASP A 192 2.74 -0.78 13.49
N ALA A 193 3.71 -1.14 12.63
CA ALA A 193 4.77 -2.09 12.98
C ALA A 193 5.71 -1.52 14.07
N ILE A 194 6.04 -0.23 14.00
CA ILE A 194 6.83 0.49 15.02
C ILE A 194 6.08 0.52 16.35
N GLU A 195 4.80 0.91 16.33
CA GLU A 195 3.98 0.94 17.54
C GLU A 195 3.84 -0.44 18.17
N LEU A 196 3.42 -1.45 17.40
CA LEU A 196 3.27 -2.82 17.89
C LEU A 196 4.59 -3.33 18.46
N TYR A 197 5.72 -3.08 17.78
CA TYR A 197 7.04 -3.44 18.27
C TYR A 197 7.34 -2.83 19.63
N ASN A 198 7.03 -1.55 19.84
CA ASN A 198 7.31 -0.86 21.10
C ASN A 198 6.40 -1.35 22.24
N LEU A 199 5.16 -1.72 21.93
CA LEU A 199 4.19 -2.19 22.92
C LEU A 199 4.43 -3.62 23.40
N VAL A 200 5.03 -4.49 22.58
CA VAL A 200 5.11 -5.93 22.90
C VAL A 200 6.52 -6.35 23.35
N PRO A 201 6.69 -6.87 24.58
CA PRO A 201 7.97 -7.38 25.03
C PRO A 201 8.36 -8.71 24.34
N GLY A 202 9.62 -9.11 24.50
CA GLY A 202 10.02 -10.49 24.20
C GLY A 202 9.21 -11.48 25.05
N GLY A 203 8.85 -12.62 24.46
CA GLY A 203 8.00 -13.64 25.09
C GLY A 203 6.49 -13.41 24.90
N THR A 204 6.06 -12.31 24.27
CA THR A 204 4.64 -12.07 23.96
C THR A 204 4.03 -13.24 23.20
N ARG A 205 2.89 -13.72 23.70
CA ARG A 205 2.13 -14.79 23.07
C ARG A 205 1.49 -14.31 21.78
N VAL A 206 1.58 -15.14 20.74
CA VAL A 206 0.84 -14.96 19.49
C VAL A 206 -0.09 -16.14 19.29
N LYS A 207 -1.34 -15.87 18.93
CA LYS A 207 -2.31 -16.85 18.46
C LYS A 207 -2.72 -16.51 17.03
N VAL A 208 -2.61 -17.46 16.12
CA VAL A 208 -3.15 -17.34 14.77
C VAL A 208 -4.46 -18.12 14.72
N ARG A 209 -5.58 -17.41 14.51
CA ARG A 209 -6.93 -18.00 14.51
C ARG A 209 -7.08 -18.99 13.36
N THR A 210 -7.80 -20.06 13.65
CA THR A 210 -8.36 -20.94 12.62
C THR A 210 -9.57 -20.29 11.96
N GLN A 211 -10.00 -20.82 10.81
CA GLN A 211 -11.20 -20.31 10.13
C GLN A 211 -12.46 -20.40 11.01
N VAL A 212 -12.59 -21.47 11.81
CA VAL A 212 -13.73 -21.67 12.71
C VAL A 212 -13.75 -20.62 13.81
N GLU A 213 -12.59 -20.35 14.43
CA GLU A 213 -12.47 -19.29 15.45
C GLU A 213 -12.74 -17.90 14.86
N SER A 214 -12.23 -17.64 13.65
CA SER A 214 -12.49 -16.37 12.95
C SER A 214 -13.98 -16.19 12.65
N LEU A 215 -14.63 -17.22 12.09
CA LEU A 215 -16.07 -17.18 11.80
C LEU A 215 -16.91 -16.97 13.06
N ALA A 216 -16.53 -17.59 14.17
CA ALA A 216 -17.21 -17.41 15.45
C ALA A 216 -17.04 -15.99 16.03
N ALA A 217 -15.86 -15.39 15.87
CA ALA A 217 -15.55 -14.08 16.42
C ALA A 217 -16.02 -12.91 15.54
N GLU A 218 -15.88 -13.02 14.23
CA GLU A 218 -16.04 -11.90 13.28
C GLU A 218 -17.20 -12.12 12.30
N GLY A 219 -17.77 -13.33 12.27
CA GLY A 219 -18.79 -13.70 11.30
C GLY A 219 -18.26 -13.90 9.87
N PRO A 220 -19.14 -14.24 8.92
CA PRO A 220 -18.75 -14.48 7.53
C PRO A 220 -18.22 -13.20 6.88
N GLN A 221 -17.13 -13.32 6.14
CA GLN A 221 -16.52 -12.22 5.38
C GLN A 221 -16.70 -12.42 3.87
N MET A 222 -16.61 -11.32 3.14
CA MET A 222 -16.57 -11.30 1.69
C MET A 222 -15.53 -10.28 1.21
N GLU A 223 -15.01 -10.46 -0.01
CA GLU A 223 -14.23 -9.40 -0.66
C GLU A 223 -15.18 -8.36 -1.27
N ASP A 224 -14.89 -7.09 -1.07
CA ASP A 224 -15.54 -5.99 -1.79
C ASP A 224 -15.10 -5.93 -3.26
N ALA A 225 -15.56 -4.92 -4.00
CA ALA A 225 -15.21 -4.75 -5.42
C ALA A 225 -13.72 -4.46 -5.66
N TYR A 226 -12.98 -4.08 -4.62
CA TYR A 226 -11.58 -3.71 -4.66
C TYR A 226 -10.67 -4.81 -4.08
N GLY A 227 -11.24 -5.91 -3.57
CA GLY A 227 -10.49 -7.03 -3.00
C GLY A 227 -10.19 -6.91 -1.50
N ARG A 228 -10.82 -5.99 -0.77
CA ARG A 228 -10.71 -5.86 0.70
C ARG A 228 -11.72 -6.75 1.39
N LEU A 229 -11.37 -7.30 2.55
CA LEU A 229 -12.31 -8.08 3.34
C LEU A 229 -13.23 -7.19 4.16
N VAL A 230 -14.53 -7.43 3.99
CA VAL A 230 -15.61 -6.77 4.71
C VAL A 230 -16.62 -7.81 5.22
N PRO A 231 -17.40 -7.52 6.27
CA PRO A 231 -18.46 -8.41 6.73
C PRO A 231 -19.46 -8.73 5.61
N SER A 232 -19.91 -9.97 5.52
CA SER A 232 -20.83 -10.43 4.48
C SER A 232 -22.29 -10.05 4.78
N THR A 233 -22.57 -8.75 4.84
CA THR A 233 -23.92 -8.22 5.07
C THR A 233 -24.63 -7.88 3.75
N PRO A 234 -25.98 -7.83 3.72
CA PRO A 234 -26.73 -7.39 2.55
C PRO A 234 -26.29 -6.02 2.01
N GLU A 235 -25.91 -5.09 2.91
CA GLU A 235 -25.44 -3.77 2.55
C GLU A 235 -24.10 -3.82 1.81
N ASN A 236 -23.16 -4.64 2.28
CA ASN A 236 -21.85 -4.81 1.63
C ASN A 236 -21.95 -5.57 0.30
N ILE A 237 -22.86 -6.53 0.20
CA ILE A 237 -23.18 -7.20 -1.08
C ILE A 237 -23.70 -6.17 -2.09
N SER A 238 -24.71 -5.40 -1.71
CA SER A 238 -25.29 -4.37 -2.57
C SER A 238 -24.28 -3.27 -2.92
N LYS A 239 -23.38 -2.91 -1.99
CA LYS A 239 -22.29 -1.97 -2.25
C LYS A 239 -21.31 -2.52 -3.26
N LYS A 240 -20.90 -3.79 -3.13
CA LYS A 240 -20.00 -4.45 -4.08
C LYS A 240 -20.58 -4.43 -5.50
N GLU A 241 -21.85 -4.77 -5.67
CA GLU A 241 -22.51 -4.75 -6.98
C GLU A 241 -22.45 -3.36 -7.62
N ARG A 242 -22.82 -2.31 -6.87
CA ARG A 242 -22.73 -0.93 -7.36
C ARG A 242 -21.30 -0.53 -7.71
N ASP A 243 -20.33 -0.86 -6.86
CA ASP A 243 -18.93 -0.51 -7.08
C ASP A 243 -18.37 -1.24 -8.32
N LEU A 244 -18.74 -2.50 -8.55
CA LEU A 244 -18.37 -3.24 -9.75
C LEU A 244 -18.92 -2.60 -11.02
N GLU A 245 -20.15 -2.10 -11.01
CA GLU A 245 -20.71 -1.35 -12.14
C GLU A 245 -19.93 -0.05 -12.42
N VAL A 246 -19.53 0.68 -11.38
CA VAL A 246 -18.72 1.88 -11.50
C VAL A 246 -17.35 1.56 -12.09
N ILE A 247 -16.69 0.51 -11.60
CA ILE A 247 -15.40 0.04 -12.11
C ILE A 247 -15.52 -0.38 -13.58
N ALA A 248 -16.57 -1.12 -13.94
CA ALA A 248 -16.79 -1.53 -15.33
C ALA A 248 -16.95 -0.32 -16.26
N ARG A 249 -17.78 0.66 -15.86
CA ARG A 249 -17.95 1.91 -16.64
C ARG A 249 -16.66 2.70 -16.78
N ALA A 250 -15.85 2.77 -15.73
CA ALA A 250 -14.54 3.41 -15.78
C ALA A 250 -13.60 2.68 -16.75
N ALA A 251 -13.52 1.35 -16.66
CA ALA A 251 -12.68 0.54 -17.54
C ALA A 251 -13.10 0.64 -19.02
N GLU A 252 -14.40 0.72 -19.32
CA GLU A 252 -14.89 0.97 -20.67
C GLU A 252 -14.50 2.36 -21.18
N LYS A 253 -14.63 3.39 -20.34
CA LYS A 253 -14.21 4.75 -20.67
C LYS A 253 -12.71 4.83 -20.91
N ASP A 254 -11.91 4.18 -20.10
CA ASP A 254 -10.44 4.16 -20.22
C ASP A 254 -10.00 3.42 -21.47
N ARG A 255 -10.65 2.28 -21.79
CA ARG A 255 -10.42 1.56 -23.05
C ARG A 255 -10.77 2.43 -24.26
N ALA A 256 -11.93 3.08 -24.26
CA ALA A 256 -12.33 3.97 -25.35
C ALA A 256 -11.40 5.19 -25.49
N ALA A 257 -10.90 5.73 -24.37
CA ALA A 257 -9.91 6.79 -24.37
C ALA A 257 -8.56 6.32 -24.92
N ALA A 258 -8.11 5.12 -24.55
CA ALA A 258 -6.88 4.51 -25.05
C ALA A 258 -6.96 4.22 -26.55
N GLU A 259 -8.06 3.64 -27.04
CA GLU A 259 -8.30 3.41 -28.48
C GLU A 259 -8.30 4.73 -29.27
N LYS A 260 -8.96 5.77 -28.73
CA LYS A 260 -8.97 7.10 -29.35
C LYS A 260 -7.57 7.73 -29.37
N ALA A 261 -6.80 7.58 -28.29
CA ALA A 261 -5.44 8.07 -28.21
C ALA A 261 -4.53 7.35 -29.21
N ASP A 262 -4.65 6.02 -29.34
CA ASP A 262 -3.88 5.22 -30.28
C ASP A 262 -4.20 5.57 -31.74
N LYS A 263 -5.49 5.72 -32.07
CA LYS A 263 -5.90 6.19 -33.41
C LYS A 263 -5.31 7.56 -33.74
N LYS A 264 -5.29 8.49 -32.77
CA LYS A 264 -4.69 9.82 -32.95
C LYS A 264 -3.17 9.74 -33.14
N ARG A 265 -2.51 8.85 -32.40
CA ARG A 265 -1.07 8.57 -32.49
C ARG A 265 -0.70 8.04 -33.87
N LEU A 266 -1.37 6.99 -34.34
CA LEU A 266 -1.14 6.40 -35.66
C LEU A 266 -1.34 7.41 -36.79
N ALA A 267 -2.43 8.20 -36.75
CA ALA A 267 -2.66 9.26 -37.74
C ALA A 267 -1.57 10.34 -37.73
N ALA A 268 -0.94 10.61 -36.57
CA ALA A 268 0.19 11.54 -36.48
C ALA A 268 1.48 10.97 -37.06
N CYS A 269 1.72 9.67 -36.91
CA CYS A 269 2.83 8.96 -37.54
C CYS A 269 2.68 8.91 -39.07
N GLU A 270 1.48 8.62 -39.57
CA GLU A 270 1.16 8.64 -40.99
C GLU A 270 1.47 10.01 -41.62
N ARG A 271 1.07 11.11 -40.96
CA ARG A 271 1.41 12.48 -41.40
C ARG A 271 2.91 12.79 -41.41
N ARG A 272 3.71 12.02 -40.68
CA ARG A 272 5.18 12.14 -40.61
C ARG A 272 5.89 11.13 -41.51
N GLY A 273 5.15 10.31 -42.27
CA GLY A 273 5.72 9.24 -43.10
C GLY A 273 6.33 8.09 -42.30
N ILE A 274 5.87 7.88 -41.06
CA ILE A 274 6.30 6.78 -40.19
C ILE A 274 5.29 5.65 -40.33
N GLU A 275 5.74 4.46 -40.71
CA GLU A 275 4.91 3.27 -40.83
C GLU A 275 4.30 2.88 -39.46
N PRO A 276 3.11 2.24 -39.42
CA PRO A 276 2.45 1.88 -38.17
C PRO A 276 3.30 1.02 -37.23
N GLY A 277 4.13 0.12 -37.77
CA GLY A 277 5.05 -0.73 -37.00
C GLY A 277 6.22 0.02 -36.37
N ASP A 278 6.60 1.17 -36.94
CA ASP A 278 7.69 2.03 -36.48
C ASP A 278 7.18 3.25 -35.69
N CYS A 279 5.85 3.38 -35.56
CA CYS A 279 5.22 4.45 -34.83
C CYS A 279 5.45 4.26 -33.32
N PRO A 280 6.12 5.20 -32.62
CA PRO A 280 6.44 5.06 -31.21
C PRO A 280 5.17 4.77 -30.40
N GLY A 281 5.23 3.76 -29.52
CA GLY A 281 4.13 3.42 -28.63
C GLY A 281 3.79 4.59 -27.69
N PRO A 282 2.63 4.55 -27.01
CA PRO A 282 2.36 5.48 -25.93
C PRO A 282 3.52 5.41 -24.92
N GLU A 283 4.16 6.54 -24.64
CA GLU A 283 5.13 6.64 -23.56
C GLU A 283 4.41 6.22 -22.26
N LEU A 284 4.78 5.07 -21.72
CA LEU A 284 4.42 4.74 -20.35
C LEU A 284 5.09 5.83 -19.49
N PRO A 285 4.35 6.50 -18.58
CA PRO A 285 5.00 7.39 -17.63
C PRO A 285 6.12 6.60 -16.97
N ASP A 286 7.32 7.21 -16.79
CA ASP A 286 8.47 6.55 -16.18
C ASP A 286 8.02 5.79 -14.94
N VAL A 287 7.86 4.47 -15.11
CA VAL A 287 7.47 3.59 -14.03
C VAL A 287 8.72 3.50 -13.19
N ILE A 288 8.77 4.30 -12.12
CA ILE A 288 9.56 3.91 -10.96
C ILE A 288 9.07 2.50 -10.65
N VAL A 289 9.92 1.51 -10.92
CA VAL A 289 9.65 0.09 -10.66
C VAL A 289 9.49 -0.07 -9.16
N THR A 290 8.29 0.22 -8.64
CA THR A 290 7.83 -0.32 -7.38
C THR A 290 7.54 -1.78 -7.65
N VAL A 291 8.48 -2.63 -7.23
CA VAL A 291 8.37 -4.08 -7.27
C VAL A 291 7.09 -4.48 -6.54
N GLY A 292 6.05 -4.82 -7.30
CA GLY A 292 4.72 -5.09 -6.76
C GLY A 292 3.70 -5.33 -7.85
N THR A 293 3.96 -6.26 -8.78
CA THR A 293 2.92 -6.72 -9.69
C THR A 293 2.08 -7.80 -9.03
N SER A 294 0.83 -7.43 -8.76
CA SER A 294 -0.29 -8.33 -8.58
C SER A 294 -0.68 -8.93 -9.93
N ASP A 295 -0.25 -10.16 -10.20
CA ASP A 295 -0.86 -10.98 -11.26
C ASP A 295 -2.05 -11.74 -10.67
N THR A 296 -3.25 -11.20 -10.89
CA THR A 296 -4.47 -12.00 -10.98
C THR A 296 -4.33 -12.94 -12.16
N ALA A 297 -3.87 -14.16 -11.89
CA ALA A 297 -3.96 -15.26 -12.83
C ALA A 297 -5.42 -15.74 -12.85
N THR A 298 -6.10 -15.42 -13.95
CA THR A 298 -7.36 -15.99 -14.40
C THR A 298 -7.27 -17.52 -14.37
N SER A 299 -8.16 -18.17 -13.62
CA SER A 299 -8.46 -19.59 -13.80
C SER A 299 -9.58 -19.72 -14.83
N GLY A 300 -9.24 -20.30 -15.98
CA GLY A 300 -10.12 -20.71 -17.07
C GLY A 300 -9.33 -21.51 -18.07
#